data_AF-A0A939UFG7-F1
#
_entry.id   AF-A0A939UFG7-F1
#
_cell.length_a   1.000
_cell.length_b   1.000
_cell.length_c   1.000
_cell.angle_alpha   90.00
_cell.angle_beta   90.00
_cell.angle_gamma   90.00
#
_symmetry.space_group_name_H-M   'P 1'
#
loop_
_entity.id
_entity.type
_entity.pdbx_description
1 polymer ?
#
loop_
_entity_poly.entity_id
_entity_poly.type
_entity_poly.pdbx_seq_one_letter_code
_entity_poly.pdbx_strand_id
1 'polypeptide(L)'
;MKKFVAIVCCLIVTAALVLTFVGCDDKEEFAPKARSSAWMNDLSSGTLLSDISMPGSHDSGALRSGGIYEFSNCQDLTIPKQLASGVRFLDIRLGFKKGKLAVYHGPLYQKLFFED
;
A
#
# COMPACT_ATOMS: atom_id res chain seq x y z
N MET A 1 22.55 27.16 -42.92
CA MET A 1 21.11 27.25 -42.57
C MET A 1 20.45 25.89 -42.38
N LYS A 2 20.46 24.96 -43.36
CA LYS A 2 19.82 23.63 -43.24
C LYS A 2 20.33 22.76 -42.06
N LYS A 3 21.64 22.79 -41.79
CA LYS A 3 22.25 22.07 -40.64
C LYS A 3 21.87 22.68 -39.28
N PHE A 4 21.63 23.99 -39.24
CA PHE A 4 21.27 24.72 -38.02
C PHE A 4 19.80 24.44 -37.66
N VAL A 5 18.92 24.43 -38.65
CA VAL A 5 17.50 24.04 -38.50
C VAL A 5 17.37 22.58 -38.05
N ALA A 6 18.18 21.67 -38.59
CA ALA A 6 18.16 20.26 -38.19
C ALA A 6 18.59 20.04 -36.72
N ILE A 7 19.61 20.76 -36.24
CA ILE A 7 20.07 20.67 -34.84
C ILE A 7 19.02 21.24 -33.89
N VAL A 8 18.41 22.39 -34.23
CA VAL A 8 17.35 22.99 -33.43
C VAL A 8 16.12 22.08 -33.36
N CYS A 9 15.70 21.48 -34.47
CA CYS A 9 14.63 20.48 -34.47
C CYS A 9 14.98 19.25 -33.63
N CYS A 10 16.21 18.75 -33.68
CA CYS A 10 16.63 17.59 -32.90
C CYS A 10 16.61 17.89 -31.39
N LEU A 11 17.11 19.05 -30.97
CA LEU A 11 17.09 19.48 -29.57
C LEU A 11 15.66 19.65 -29.05
N ILE A 12 14.75 20.26 -29.82
CA ILE A 12 13.34 20.43 -29.45
C ILE A 12 12.63 19.07 -29.32
N VAL A 13 12.87 18.14 -30.25
CA VAL A 13 12.29 16.79 -30.20
C VAL A 13 12.81 16.01 -28.99
N THR A 14 14.10 16.11 -28.66
CA THR A 14 14.65 15.45 -27.46
C THR A 14 14.14 16.05 -26.15
N ALA A 15 14.00 17.38 -26.07
CA ALA A 15 13.47 18.04 -24.87
C ALA A 15 12.00 17.71 -24.63
N ALA A 16 11.18 17.64 -25.69
CA ALA A 16 9.78 17.23 -25.60
C ALA A 16 9.64 15.77 -25.13
N LEU A 17 10.56 14.88 -25.58
CA LEU A 17 10.56 13.47 -25.18
C LEU A 17 10.91 13.29 -23.70
N VAL A 18 11.90 14.04 -23.19
CA VAL A 18 12.28 14.01 -21.76
C VAL A 18 11.12 14.49 -20.87
N LEU A 19 10.35 15.49 -21.30
CA LEU A 19 9.20 15.99 -20.55
C LEU A 19 8.04 14.97 -20.46
N THR A 20 7.90 14.07 -21.45
CA THR A 20 6.90 13.00 -21.41
C THR A 20 7.32 11.78 -20.58
N PHE A 21 8.62 11.61 -20.29
CA PHE A 21 9.12 10.53 -19.44
C PHE A 21 9.22 10.91 -17.96
N VAL A 22 9.30 12.21 -17.64
CA VAL A 22 9.16 12.71 -16.27
C VAL A 22 7.67 12.96 -16.00
N GLY A 23 6.90 11.88 -16.00
CA GLY A 23 5.55 11.90 -15.43
C GLY A 23 5.65 12.16 -13.93
N CYS A 24 4.82 13.07 -13.43
CA CYS A 24 4.67 13.41 -12.02
C CYS A 24 4.33 12.14 -11.23
N ASP A 25 5.30 11.56 -10.53
CA ASP A 25 5.06 10.50 -9.55
C ASP A 25 4.56 11.21 -8.28
N ASP A 26 3.32 11.70 -8.32
CA ASP A 26 2.64 12.26 -7.15
C ASP A 26 2.29 11.11 -6.21
N LYS A 27 3.30 10.60 -5.50
CA LYS A 27 3.05 9.80 -4.31
C LYS A 27 2.51 10.72 -3.24
N GLU A 28 1.21 10.97 -3.29
CA GLU A 28 0.44 11.48 -2.16
C GLU A 28 0.83 10.65 -0.93
N GLU A 29 1.59 11.27 -0.03
CA GLU A 29 1.95 10.66 1.24
C GLU A 29 0.67 10.54 2.04
N PHE A 30 0.13 9.32 2.15
CA PHE A 30 -1.09 9.06 2.91
C PHE A 30 -0.88 9.48 4.37
N ALA A 31 -1.38 10.67 4.71
CA ALA A 31 -1.40 11.18 6.07
C ALA A 31 -2.73 10.78 6.72
N PRO A 32 -2.71 9.94 7.77
CA PRO A 32 -3.92 9.62 8.51
C PRO A 32 -4.54 10.91 9.08
N LYS A 33 -5.85 11.10 8.87
CA LYS A 33 -6.58 12.24 9.46
C LYS A 33 -6.41 12.19 10.98
N ALA A 34 -6.19 13.32 11.64
CA ALA A 34 -5.78 13.38 13.06
C ALA A 34 -6.66 12.63 14.09
N ARG A 35 -7.86 12.16 13.71
CA ARG A 35 -8.77 11.36 14.54
C ARG A 35 -9.00 9.93 14.05
N SER A 36 -8.47 9.55 12.88
CA SER A 36 -8.67 8.22 12.32
C SER A 36 -8.03 7.12 13.18
N SER A 37 -6.93 7.39 13.86
CA SER A 37 -6.29 6.40 14.74
C SER A 37 -6.98 6.21 16.09
N ALA A 38 -7.91 7.09 16.48
CA ALA A 38 -8.46 7.14 17.83
C ALA A 38 -10.00 7.22 17.87
N TRP A 39 -10.68 6.88 16.76
CA TRP A 39 -12.14 7.00 16.62
C TRP A 39 -12.94 6.22 17.69
N MET A 40 -12.39 5.12 18.20
CA MET A 40 -13.05 4.32 19.25
C MET A 40 -13.15 5.06 20.60
N ASN A 41 -12.40 6.15 20.82
CA ASN A 41 -12.47 6.95 22.05
C ASN A 41 -13.80 7.69 22.20
N ASP A 42 -14.53 7.87 21.10
CA ASP A 42 -15.83 8.55 21.09
C ASP A 42 -16.99 7.57 21.40
N LEU A 43 -16.68 6.27 21.63
CA LEU A 43 -17.64 5.23 21.99
C LEU A 43 -17.72 5.03 23.51
N SER A 44 -18.88 4.57 23.98
CA SER A 44 -19.02 4.10 25.36
C SER A 44 -18.24 2.81 25.57
N SER A 45 -17.59 2.65 26.73
CA SER A 45 -16.82 1.44 27.06
C SER A 45 -17.67 0.16 27.13
N GLY A 46 -19.00 0.29 27.29
CA GLY A 46 -19.94 -0.83 27.30
C GLY A 46 -20.52 -1.18 25.93
N THR A 47 -20.19 -0.44 24.87
CA THR A 47 -20.67 -0.74 23.52
C THR A 47 -20.11 -2.08 23.04
N LEU A 48 -20.99 -3.00 22.62
CA LEU A 48 -20.58 -4.30 22.09
C LEU A 48 -19.87 -4.14 20.75
N LEU A 49 -18.86 -4.97 20.47
CA LEU A 49 -18.17 -4.96 19.18
C LEU A 49 -19.11 -5.26 18.00
N SER A 50 -20.15 -6.05 18.22
CA SER A 50 -21.19 -6.38 17.23
C SER A 50 -22.03 -5.17 16.81
N ASP A 51 -22.08 -4.14 17.66
CA ASP A 51 -22.91 -2.95 17.44
C ASP A 51 -22.10 -1.81 16.78
N ILE A 52 -20.83 -2.06 16.49
CA ILE A 52 -19.90 -1.09 15.92
C ILE A 52 -19.69 -1.39 14.44
N SER A 53 -19.90 -0.39 13.57
CA SER A 53 -19.42 -0.44 12.19
C SER A 53 -17.89 -0.29 12.18
N MET A 54 -17.17 -1.42 12.17
CA MET A 54 -15.72 -1.47 12.31
C MET A 54 -15.01 -1.59 10.95
N PRO A 55 -14.10 -0.67 10.61
CA PRO A 55 -13.23 -0.82 9.44
C PRO A 55 -12.28 -2.02 9.60
N GLY A 56 -12.21 -2.84 8.56
CA GLY A 56 -11.32 -3.99 8.48
C GLY A 56 -10.58 -4.06 7.14
N SER A 57 -9.51 -4.83 7.09
CA SER A 57 -8.70 -5.06 5.89
C SER A 57 -8.62 -6.56 5.55
N HIS A 58 -8.97 -6.90 4.32
CA HIS A 58 -8.82 -8.25 3.77
C HIS A 58 -7.35 -8.54 3.47
N ASP A 59 -6.89 -9.74 3.87
CA ASP A 59 -5.50 -10.20 3.78
C ASP A 59 -4.49 -9.09 4.16
N SER A 60 -4.58 -8.63 5.41
CA SER A 60 -4.01 -7.36 5.87
C SER A 60 -2.50 -7.25 5.70
N GLY A 61 -1.78 -8.37 5.70
CA GLY A 61 -0.33 -8.40 5.46
C GLY A 61 0.07 -8.61 4.00
N ALA A 62 -0.88 -8.71 3.07
CA ALA A 62 -0.64 -8.97 1.66
C ALA A 62 -0.23 -7.68 0.92
N LEU A 63 0.99 -7.22 1.16
CA LEU A 63 1.62 -6.00 0.61
C LEU A 63 2.37 -6.23 -0.69
N ARG A 64 2.44 -7.49 -1.16
CA ARG A 64 3.35 -7.89 -2.23
C ARG A 64 2.65 -8.77 -3.22
N SER A 65 2.90 -8.43 -4.48
CA SER A 65 2.64 -9.23 -5.66
C SER A 65 3.95 -9.86 -6.17
N GLY A 66 3.84 -10.91 -7.00
CA GLY A 66 5.02 -11.41 -7.71
C GLY A 66 4.76 -12.57 -8.65
N GLY A 67 5.39 -12.50 -9.83
CA GLY A 67 5.37 -13.56 -10.83
C GLY A 67 3.96 -13.84 -11.34
N ILE A 68 3.53 -15.10 -11.27
CA ILE A 68 2.14 -15.48 -11.62
C ILE A 68 1.10 -15.01 -10.59
N TYR A 69 1.53 -14.47 -9.44
CA TYR A 69 0.68 -13.98 -8.36
C TYR A 69 0.58 -12.45 -8.36
N GLU A 70 0.55 -11.81 -9.52
CA GLU A 70 0.50 -10.34 -9.61
C GLU A 70 -0.76 -9.73 -8.95
N PHE A 71 -1.79 -10.55 -8.77
CA PHE A 71 -3.07 -10.18 -8.15
C PHE A 71 -3.12 -10.43 -6.63
N SER A 72 -1.99 -10.75 -6.00
CA SER A 72 -1.94 -11.09 -4.57
C SER A 72 -1.68 -9.91 -3.63
N ASN A 73 -1.41 -8.71 -4.16
CA ASN A 73 -1.42 -7.49 -3.33
C ASN A 73 -2.86 -7.08 -3.02
N CYS A 74 -3.19 -6.99 -1.73
CA CYS A 74 -4.48 -6.50 -1.24
C CYS A 74 -4.37 -5.18 -0.49
N GLN A 75 -3.16 -4.77 -0.08
CA GLN A 75 -2.95 -3.61 0.78
C GLN A 75 -1.70 -2.83 0.36
N ASP A 76 -1.82 -1.51 0.26
CA ASP A 76 -0.65 -0.63 0.03
C ASP A 76 -0.07 -0.05 1.33
N LEU A 77 -0.78 -0.25 2.46
CA LEU A 77 -0.39 0.25 3.78
C LEU A 77 0.15 -0.88 4.66
N THR A 78 1.25 -0.62 5.37
CA THR A 78 1.74 -1.53 6.43
C THR A 78 0.74 -1.63 7.58
N ILE A 79 0.82 -2.69 8.41
CA ILE A 79 -0.08 -2.85 9.57
C ILE A 79 -0.12 -1.59 10.46
N PRO A 80 1.01 -0.97 10.86
CA PRO A 80 0.96 0.28 11.63
C PRO A 80 0.23 1.42 10.91
N LYS A 81 0.37 1.54 9.58
CA LYS A 81 -0.32 2.55 8.79
C LYS A 81 -1.82 2.27 8.66
N GLN A 82 -2.23 1.00 8.56
CA GLN A 82 -3.64 0.58 8.61
C GLN A 82 -4.28 0.93 9.97
N LEU A 83 -3.57 0.65 11.07
CA LEU A 83 -4.05 1.02 12.41
C LEU A 83 -4.16 2.53 12.59
N ALA A 84 -3.21 3.29 12.04
CA ALA A 84 -3.24 4.75 12.03
C ALA A 84 -4.39 5.31 11.16
N SER A 85 -4.75 4.61 10.07
CA SER A 85 -5.90 4.97 9.22
C SER A 85 -7.25 4.59 9.83
N GLY A 86 -7.26 3.83 10.93
CA GLY A 86 -8.46 3.51 11.71
C GLY A 86 -8.95 2.07 11.59
N VAL A 87 -8.24 1.21 10.85
CA VAL A 87 -8.52 -0.23 10.77
C VAL A 87 -8.44 -0.86 12.16
N ARG A 88 -9.40 -1.73 12.50
CA ARG A 88 -9.45 -2.47 13.76
C ARG A 88 -9.80 -3.95 13.63
N PHE A 89 -10.08 -4.41 12.40
CA PHE A 89 -10.19 -5.83 12.07
C PHE A 89 -9.14 -6.22 11.04
N LEU A 90 -8.24 -7.16 11.38
CA LEU A 90 -7.16 -7.60 10.52
C LEU A 90 -7.36 -9.07 10.12
N ASP A 91 -7.52 -9.36 8.83
CA ASP A 91 -7.44 -10.72 8.27
C ASP A 91 -5.96 -11.10 8.10
N ILE A 92 -5.39 -11.90 9.01
CA ILE A 92 -3.99 -12.36 8.95
C ILE A 92 -3.93 -13.84 8.61
N ARG A 93 -3.28 -14.16 7.49
CA ARG A 93 -3.16 -15.53 6.98
C ARG A 93 -1.76 -16.07 7.17
N LEU A 94 -1.67 -17.17 7.92
CA LEU A 94 -0.40 -17.68 8.44
C LEU A 94 -0.04 -19.05 7.87
N GLY A 95 1.27 -19.26 7.70
CA GLY A 95 1.87 -20.55 7.36
C GLY A 95 3.21 -20.72 8.06
N PHE A 96 3.62 -21.96 8.33
CA PHE A 96 4.90 -22.24 8.96
C PHE A 96 6.06 -22.01 8.00
N LYS A 97 7.06 -21.24 8.46
CA LYS A 97 8.31 -21.02 7.74
C LYS A 97 9.45 -20.90 8.72
N LYS A 98 10.46 -21.78 8.59
CA LYS A 98 11.69 -21.76 9.41
C LYS A 98 11.40 -21.72 10.93
N GLY A 99 10.41 -22.50 11.38
CA GLY A 99 10.04 -22.59 12.80
C GLY A 99 9.23 -21.40 13.35
N LYS A 100 8.78 -20.48 12.50
CA LYS A 100 7.93 -19.34 12.87
C LYS A 100 6.65 -19.27 12.03
N LEU A 101 5.68 -18.50 12.49
CA LEU A 101 4.48 -18.18 11.71
C LEU A 101 4.80 -17.00 10.79
N ALA A 102 4.77 -17.27 9.49
CA ALA A 102 4.97 -16.27 8.44
C ALA A 102 3.64 -15.92 7.78
N VAL A 103 3.53 -14.68 7.27
CA VAL A 103 2.33 -14.20 6.57
C VAL A 103 2.37 -14.55 5.09
N TYR A 104 1.24 -15.01 4.57
CA TYR A 104 1.08 -15.50 3.20
C TYR A 104 -0.22 -15.04 2.55
N HIS A 105 -0.17 -14.77 1.25
CA HIS A 105 -1.37 -14.73 0.39
C HIS A 105 -1.31 -15.96 -0.52
N GLY A 106 -2.11 -16.98 -0.20
CA GLY A 106 -1.99 -18.29 -0.86
C GLY A 106 -0.57 -18.87 -0.70
N PRO A 107 0.13 -19.25 -1.77
CA PRO A 107 1.51 -19.76 -1.68
C PRO A 107 2.57 -18.66 -1.53
N LEU A 108 2.21 -17.38 -1.72
CA LEU A 108 3.17 -16.28 -1.76
C LEU A 108 3.50 -15.76 -0.36
N TYR A 109 4.77 -15.88 0.03
CA TYR A 109 5.29 -15.32 1.27
C TYR A 109 5.39 -13.79 1.19
N GLN A 110 4.76 -13.10 2.14
CA GLN A 110 4.64 -11.64 2.15
C GLN A 110 5.85 -10.90 2.76
N LYS A 111 6.91 -11.63 3.11
CA LYS A 111 8.13 -11.10 3.78
C LYS A 111 7.83 -10.44 5.14
N LEU A 112 6.90 -11.04 5.88
CA LEU A 112 6.47 -10.64 7.21
C LEU A 112 6.28 -11.90 8.07
N PHE A 113 6.72 -11.86 9.32
CA PHE A 113 6.40 -12.83 10.36
C PHE A 113 5.29 -12.29 11.26
N PHE A 114 4.58 -13.18 11.95
CA PHE A 114 3.47 -12.78 12.83
C PHE A 114 3.93 -11.91 14.01
N GLU A 115 5.20 -12.03 14.41
CA GLU A 115 5.79 -11.28 15.50
C GLU A 115 6.36 -9.90 15.10
N ASP A 116 6.36 -9.56 13.80
CA ASP A 116 6.81 -8.26 13.27
C ASP A 116 5.74 -7.17 13.47
#